data_AF-A0AAV0X0X2-F1
#
_entry.id   AF-A0AAV0X0X2-F1
#
_cell.length_a   1.000
_cell.length_b   1.000
_cell.length_c   1.000
_cell.angle_alpha   90.00
_cell.angle_beta   90.00
_cell.angle_gamma   90.00
#
_symmetry.space_group_name_H-M   'P 1'
#
loop_
_entity.id
_entity.type
_entity.pdbx_description
1 polymer ?
#
loop_
_entity_poly.entity_id
_entity_poly.type
_entity_poly.pdbx_seq_one_letter_code
_entity_poly.pdbx_strand_id
1 'polypeptide(L)'
;MSDCESLVSFDSAPRVRKKGIVYLSSIPKYMNVTKLRELLGQYGEIGRVFLQPASNPNLKKRPAKHFTEGWIEFERKKVAKMVAEILNGKRIDSRKSSKYFDSVWNLKYLPRFKWVHLNERLAYEKAVRKHRLRAEVSQVKREANHFSSNIVRSEKNKLYQQSNVNFNVQQRLPEEEFLQNKNCVPDMESRTDFLSKLFDS
;
A
#
# COMPACT_ATOMS: atom_id res chain seq x y z
N MET A 1 16.09 77.67 11.22
CA MET A 1 16.90 76.45 10.97
C MET A 1 16.01 75.27 11.30
N SER A 2 15.87 74.38 10.33
CA SER A 2 14.71 73.52 10.09
C SER A 2 14.42 72.49 11.18
N ASP A 3 13.14 72.39 11.55
CA ASP A 3 12.56 71.24 12.25
C ASP A 3 12.64 70.01 11.33
N CYS A 4 13.33 68.97 11.80
CA CYS A 4 13.49 67.71 11.09
C CYS A 4 12.53 66.69 11.70
N GLU A 5 11.33 66.63 11.12
CA GLU A 5 10.22 65.79 11.55
C GLU A 5 10.36 64.36 11.01
N SER A 6 10.33 63.40 11.95
CA SER A 6 9.94 61.99 11.87
C SER A 6 10.26 61.14 10.62
N LEU A 7 11.05 60.06 10.83
CA LEU A 7 10.99 58.86 9.99
C LEU A 7 10.10 57.82 10.68
N VAL A 8 8.90 57.68 10.13
CA VAL A 8 7.91 56.64 10.45
C VAL A 8 8.45 55.25 10.10
N SER A 9 8.63 54.42 11.12
CA SER A 9 8.89 52.99 10.97
C SER A 9 7.62 52.29 10.47
N PHE A 10 7.62 51.84 9.22
CA PHE A 10 6.58 50.95 8.71
C PHE A 10 6.72 49.57 9.37
N ASP A 11 5.92 49.35 10.40
CA ASP A 11 5.80 48.06 11.06
C ASP A 11 5.11 47.07 10.10
N SER A 12 5.93 46.36 9.31
CA SER A 12 5.43 45.40 8.35
C SER A 12 5.09 44.11 9.09
N ALA A 13 3.81 43.76 9.14
CA ALA A 13 3.33 42.45 9.60
C ALA A 13 4.27 41.33 9.11
N PRO A 14 4.62 40.32 9.95
CA PRO A 14 5.65 39.35 9.63
C PRO A 14 5.27 38.60 8.36
N ARG A 15 5.79 39.06 7.21
CA ARG A 15 5.51 38.46 5.91
C ARG A 15 6.01 37.03 5.98
N VAL A 16 5.08 36.07 6.01
CA VAL A 16 5.41 34.65 6.12
C VAL A 16 6.46 34.32 5.08
N ARG A 17 7.64 34.00 5.59
CA ARG A 17 8.86 33.85 4.82
C ARG A 17 8.62 32.70 3.85
N LYS A 18 8.61 32.99 2.54
CA LYS A 18 8.43 31.93 1.53
C LYS A 18 9.66 31.03 1.54
N LYS A 19 9.48 29.80 2.03
CA LYS A 19 10.48 28.74 2.02
C LYS A 19 10.76 28.28 0.58
N GLY A 20 11.96 27.74 0.36
CA GLY A 20 12.37 27.19 -0.93
C GLY A 20 13.01 25.82 -0.76
N ILE A 21 12.80 24.95 -1.73
CA ILE A 21 13.39 23.60 -1.71
C ILE A 21 14.42 23.48 -2.81
N VAL A 22 15.54 22.87 -2.46
CA VAL A 22 16.60 22.48 -3.38
C VAL A 22 16.67 20.96 -3.41
N TYR A 23 16.67 20.42 -4.62
CA TYR A 23 16.87 19.01 -4.91
C TYR A 23 18.36 18.73 -5.12
N LEU A 24 18.82 17.63 -4.51
CA LEU A 24 20.14 17.05 -4.65
C LEU A 24 20.01 15.75 -5.43
N SER A 25 20.61 15.71 -6.62
CA SER A 25 20.53 14.53 -7.49
C SER A 25 21.53 13.44 -7.13
N SER A 26 22.69 13.81 -6.60
CA SER A 26 23.76 12.88 -6.27
C SER A 26 24.37 13.24 -4.92
N ILE A 27 24.52 12.24 -4.05
CA ILE A 27 25.09 12.40 -2.71
C ILE A 27 26.31 11.48 -2.59
N PRO A 28 27.48 12.01 -2.22
CA PRO A 28 28.69 11.22 -2.01
C PRO A 28 28.49 10.13 -0.97
N LYS A 29 29.27 9.05 -1.09
CA LYS A 29 29.35 8.01 -0.05
C LYS A 29 29.79 8.65 1.28
N TYR A 30 29.19 8.21 2.39
CA TYR A 30 29.43 8.71 3.75
C TYR A 30 28.93 10.13 4.07
N MET A 31 28.33 10.84 3.12
CA MET A 31 27.73 12.15 3.41
C MET A 31 26.43 11.97 4.20
N ASN A 32 26.33 12.67 5.34
CA ASN A 32 25.19 12.65 6.24
C ASN A 32 24.45 14.00 6.24
N VAL A 33 23.21 14.00 6.75
CA VAL A 33 22.39 15.21 6.93
C VAL A 33 23.13 16.30 7.72
N THR A 34 23.85 15.92 8.78
CA THR A 34 24.64 16.86 9.60
C THR A 34 25.71 17.58 8.79
N LYS A 35 26.41 16.84 7.91
CA LYS A 35 27.46 17.42 7.06
C LYS A 35 26.88 18.31 5.98
N LEU A 36 25.74 17.95 5.39
CA LEU A 36 25.02 18.84 4.48
C LEU A 36 24.61 20.14 5.16
N ARG A 37 24.12 20.07 6.40
CA ARG A 37 23.74 21.25 7.18
C ARG A 37 24.93 22.14 7.50
N GLU A 38 26.08 21.55 7.84
CA GLU A 38 27.32 22.30 8.08
C GLU A 38 27.78 23.03 6.82
N LEU A 39 27.90 22.31 5.70
CA LEU A 39 28.41 22.85 4.43
C LEU A 39 27.48 23.88 3.79
N LEU A 40 26.16 23.68 3.88
CA LEU A 40 25.19 24.59 3.27
C LEU A 40 24.72 25.67 4.25
N GLY A 41 24.91 25.46 5.56
CA GLY A 41 24.53 26.40 6.61
C GLY A 41 25.28 27.73 6.52
N GLN A 42 26.48 27.73 5.94
CA GLN A 42 27.24 28.96 5.66
C GLN A 42 26.55 29.90 4.66
N TYR A 43 25.65 29.39 3.81
CA TYR A 43 24.91 30.20 2.82
C TYR A 43 23.55 30.66 3.32
N GLY A 44 23.00 30.01 4.34
CA GLY A 44 21.77 30.44 5.00
C GLY A 44 21.11 29.35 5.83
N GLU A 45 20.02 29.75 6.49
CA GLU A 45 19.31 28.90 7.43
C GLU A 45 18.55 27.77 6.75
N ILE A 46 18.86 26.55 7.17
CA ILE A 46 18.28 25.30 6.67
C ILE A 46 17.22 24.81 7.64
N GLY A 47 16.01 24.56 7.14
CA GLY A 47 14.95 23.90 7.88
C GLY A 47 15.09 22.38 7.80
N ARG A 48 14.16 21.76 7.08
CA ARG A 48 14.07 20.30 6.93
C ARG A 48 15.03 19.77 5.89
N VAL A 49 15.58 18.58 6.14
CA VAL A 49 16.44 17.85 5.21
C VAL A 49 16.00 16.41 5.17
N PHE A 50 15.83 15.87 3.97
CA PHE A 50 15.45 14.48 3.75
C PHE A 50 16.40 13.90 2.72
N LEU A 51 17.02 12.78 3.05
CA LEU A 51 17.88 12.03 2.14
C LEU A 51 17.24 10.67 1.92
N GLN A 52 17.03 10.33 0.66
CA GLN A 52 16.47 9.05 0.28
C GLN A 52 17.57 7.99 0.36
N PRO A 53 17.43 6.99 1.25
CA PRO A 53 18.40 5.90 1.31
C PRO A 53 18.31 5.09 0.02
N ALA A 54 19.47 4.68 -0.49
CA ALA A 54 19.53 3.73 -1.60
C ALA A 54 18.85 2.42 -1.17
N SER A 55 17.88 1.96 -1.96
CA SER A 55 17.23 0.67 -1.73
C SER A 55 18.24 -0.43 -2.05
N ASN A 56 18.90 -0.97 -1.02
CA ASN A 56 19.79 -2.12 -1.14
C ASN A 56 19.05 -3.37 -0.62
N PRO A 57 18.22 -4.05 -1.44
CA PRO A 57 17.48 -5.22 -0.99
C PRO A 57 18.36 -6.45 -0.69
N ASN A 58 19.63 -6.47 -1.15
CA ASN A 58 20.42 -7.70 -1.28
C ASN A 58 21.66 -7.83 -0.37
N LEU A 59 21.96 -6.88 0.53
CA LEU A 59 23.20 -6.95 1.33
C LEU A 59 22.97 -7.41 2.78
N LYS A 60 23.32 -8.68 3.05
CA LYS A 60 23.35 -9.30 4.40
C LYS A 60 24.38 -8.66 5.36
N LYS A 61 25.32 -7.85 4.86
CA LYS A 61 26.29 -7.08 5.65
C LYS A 61 25.90 -5.60 5.54
N ARG A 62 25.62 -4.92 6.67
CA ARG A 62 25.21 -3.50 6.72
C ARG A 62 26.22 -2.62 5.97
N PRO A 63 26.01 -2.26 4.69
CA PRO A 63 26.92 -1.32 4.03
C PRO A 63 26.69 0.05 4.65
N ALA A 64 27.71 0.92 4.61
CA ALA A 64 27.55 2.31 5.00
C ALA A 64 26.33 2.91 4.28
N LYS A 65 25.45 3.61 5.02
CA LYS A 65 24.22 4.19 4.49
C LYS A 65 24.58 5.12 3.32
N HIS A 66 24.22 4.69 2.12
CA HIS A 66 24.34 5.48 0.90
C HIS A 66 22.98 6.09 0.59
N PHE A 67 22.98 7.35 0.18
CA PHE A 67 21.78 8.08 -0.20
C PHE A 67 21.85 8.37 -1.70
N THR A 68 20.74 8.15 -2.40
CA THR A 68 20.68 8.42 -3.85
C THR A 68 20.36 9.88 -4.11
N GLU A 69 19.34 10.38 -3.42
CA GLU A 69 18.75 11.70 -3.67
C GLU A 69 18.49 12.44 -2.35
N GLY A 70 18.36 13.76 -2.42
CA GLY A 70 18.08 14.58 -1.26
C GLY A 70 17.20 15.79 -1.56
N TRP A 71 16.48 16.23 -0.54
CA TRP A 71 15.68 17.45 -0.56
C TRP A 71 16.04 18.29 0.66
N ILE A 72 16.34 19.55 0.40
CA ILE A 72 16.76 20.52 1.41
C ILE A 72 15.78 21.69 1.37
N GLU A 73 15.14 21.96 2.50
CA GLU A 73 14.31 23.14 2.70
C GLU A 73 15.16 24.26 3.30
N PHE A 74 15.23 25.38 2.59
CA PHE A 74 15.77 26.63 3.11
C PHE A 74 14.63 27.51 3.61
N GLU A 75 14.91 28.25 4.69
CA GLU A 75 13.93 29.18 5.27
C GLU A 75 13.53 30.27 4.25
N ARG A 76 14.45 30.67 3.37
CA ARG A 76 14.23 31.67 2.33
C ARG A 76 14.43 31.11 0.92
N LYS A 77 13.42 31.26 0.06
CA LYS A 77 13.49 30.84 -1.35
C LYS A 77 14.56 31.57 -2.18
N LYS A 78 14.90 32.82 -1.80
CA LYS A 78 15.95 33.59 -2.48
C LYS A 78 17.32 32.92 -2.27
N VAL A 79 17.60 32.52 -1.03
CA VAL A 79 18.81 31.77 -0.68
C VAL A 79 18.84 30.43 -1.39
N ALA A 80 17.73 29.68 -1.40
CA ALA A 80 17.64 28.42 -2.14
C ALA A 80 18.02 28.55 -3.63
N LYS A 81 17.49 29.60 -4.30
CA LYS A 81 17.79 29.87 -5.70
C LYS A 81 19.27 30.22 -5.90
N MET A 82 19.79 31.14 -5.09
CA MET A 82 21.20 31.55 -5.13
C MET A 82 22.16 30.39 -4.87
N VAL A 83 21.88 29.56 -3.87
CA VAL A 83 22.71 28.39 -3.53
C VAL A 83 22.73 27.39 -4.68
N ALA A 84 21.58 27.11 -5.30
CA ALA A 84 21.52 26.23 -6.46
C ALA A 84 22.34 26.79 -7.63
N GLU A 85 22.24 28.09 -7.92
CA GLU A 85 23.01 28.72 -9.01
C GLU A 85 24.51 28.75 -8.74
N ILE A 86 24.92 29.06 -7.51
CA ILE A 86 26.33 29.23 -7.15
C ILE A 86 27.03 27.88 -6.98
N LEU A 87 26.40 26.90 -6.34
CA LEU A 87 27.06 25.65 -5.97
C LEU A 87 26.91 24.55 -7.02
N ASN A 88 25.90 24.62 -7.89
CA ASN A 88 25.74 23.59 -8.92
C ASN A 88 26.99 23.53 -9.82
N GLY A 89 27.54 22.33 -9.98
CA GLY A 89 28.76 22.09 -10.74
C GLY A 89 30.07 22.41 -9.99
N LYS A 90 30.03 22.86 -8.74
CA LYS A 90 31.24 23.09 -7.93
C LYS A 90 31.63 21.85 -7.13
N ARG A 91 32.93 21.69 -6.89
CA ARG A 91 33.46 20.66 -5.99
C ARG A 91 32.99 20.90 -4.56
N ILE A 92 32.79 19.82 -3.80
CA ILE A 92 32.29 19.88 -2.43
C ILE A 92 33.35 20.40 -1.47
N ASP A 93 34.58 19.91 -1.60
CA ASP A 93 35.73 20.33 -0.80
C ASP A 93 36.91 20.64 -1.74
N SER A 94 37.74 21.60 -1.35
CA SER A 94 38.96 21.99 -2.06
C SER A 94 40.19 21.23 -1.55
N ARG A 95 40.10 20.60 -0.38
CA ARG A 95 41.23 19.89 0.24
C ARG A 95 41.44 18.50 -0.36
N LYS A 96 42.64 18.24 -0.87
CA LYS A 96 43.05 16.95 -1.46
C LYS A 96 42.95 15.75 -0.49
N SER A 97 43.05 16.00 0.82
CA SER A 97 42.91 14.96 1.85
C SER A 97 41.44 14.65 2.20
N SER A 98 40.49 15.45 1.70
CA SER A 98 39.08 15.29 2.03
C SER A 98 38.46 14.09 1.32
N LYS A 99 37.57 13.39 2.02
CA LYS A 99 36.78 12.27 1.48
C LYS A 99 35.86 12.67 0.32
N TYR A 100 35.62 13.97 0.15
CA TYR A 100 34.69 14.52 -0.83
C TYR A 100 35.38 15.34 -1.94
N PHE A 101 36.70 15.20 -2.09
CA PHE A 101 37.49 15.99 -3.04
C PHE A 101 37.03 15.84 -4.50
N ASP A 102 36.78 14.59 -4.94
CA ASP A 102 36.32 14.30 -6.31
C ASP A 102 34.81 14.51 -6.51
N SER A 103 34.09 14.78 -5.42
CA SER A 103 32.64 14.93 -5.48
C SER A 103 32.24 16.34 -5.90
N VAL A 104 31.21 16.41 -6.75
CA VAL A 104 30.67 17.66 -7.29
C VAL A 104 29.22 17.82 -6.81
N TRP A 105 28.84 19.04 -6.46
CA TRP A 105 27.47 19.40 -6.15
C TRP A 105 26.59 19.35 -7.40
N ASN A 106 25.49 18.60 -7.33
CA ASN A 106 24.43 18.62 -8.33
C ASN A 106 23.13 19.08 -7.65
N LEU A 107 22.84 20.36 -7.80
CA LEU A 107 21.79 21.07 -7.05
C LEU A 107 20.80 21.71 -8.04
N LYS A 108 19.51 21.51 -7.79
CA LYS A 108 18.45 22.13 -8.58
C LYS A 108 17.41 22.78 -7.68
N TYR A 109 17.17 24.08 -7.88
CA TYR A 109 16.07 24.76 -7.23
C TYR A 109 14.73 24.30 -7.82
N LEU A 110 13.76 23.97 -6.97
CA LEU A 110 12.42 23.58 -7.38
C LEU A 110 11.42 24.74 -7.18
N PRO A 111 11.00 25.43 -8.26
CA PRO A 111 10.03 26.51 -8.14
C PRO A 111 8.65 25.94 -7.77
N ARG A 112 7.91 26.69 -6.94
CA ARG A 112 6.54 26.36 -6.49
C ARG A 112 6.40 25.01 -5.74
N PHE A 113 7.52 24.34 -5.44
CA PHE A 113 7.54 23.08 -4.72
C PHE A 113 7.58 23.32 -3.20
N LYS A 114 6.75 22.59 -2.45
CA LYS A 114 6.66 22.67 -0.98
C LYS A 114 6.95 21.30 -0.38
N TRP A 115 7.38 21.28 0.88
CA TRP A 115 7.72 20.04 1.59
C TRP A 115 6.53 19.07 1.67
N VAL A 116 5.32 19.62 1.75
CA VAL A 116 4.08 18.85 1.75
C VAL A 116 3.97 17.97 0.50
N HIS A 117 4.33 18.48 -0.68
CA HIS A 117 4.24 17.72 -1.93
C HIS A 117 5.21 16.52 -1.94
N LEU A 118 6.40 16.66 -1.32
CA LEU A 118 7.34 15.55 -1.15
C LEU A 118 6.75 14.46 -0.26
N ASN A 119 6.23 14.86 0.91
CA ASN A 119 5.62 13.92 1.85
C ASN A 119 4.41 13.22 1.26
N GLU A 120 3.55 13.97 0.56
CA GLU A 120 2.37 13.45 -0.13
C GLU A 120 2.75 12.41 -1.17
N ARG A 121 3.75 12.70 -2.02
CA ARG A 121 4.25 11.75 -3.02
C ARG A 121 4.78 10.47 -2.38
N LEU A 122 5.60 10.59 -1.32
CA LEU A 122 6.15 9.45 -0.59
C LEU A 122 5.06 8.62 0.10
N ALA A 123 4.06 9.28 0.69
CA ALA A 123 2.95 8.62 1.34
C ALA A 123 2.09 7.86 0.33
N TYR A 124 1.79 8.48 -0.81
CA TYR A 124 1.06 7.86 -1.91
C TYR A 124 1.77 6.61 -2.43
N GLU A 125 3.07 6.71 -2.72
CA GLU A 125 3.85 5.57 -3.22
C GLU A 125 3.87 4.40 -2.23
N LYS A 126 4.02 4.69 -0.93
CA LYS A 126 3.94 3.68 0.14
C LYS A 126 2.55 3.05 0.24
N ALA A 127 1.50 3.86 0.16
CA ALA A 127 0.12 3.39 0.22
C ALA A 127 -0.22 2.48 -0.96
N VAL A 128 0.17 2.87 -2.18
CA VAL A 128 -0.01 2.06 -3.40
C VAL A 128 0.73 0.73 -3.30
N ARG A 129 2.01 0.74 -2.91
CA ARG A 129 2.80 -0.49 -2.72
C ARG A 129 2.15 -1.42 -1.68
N LYS A 130 1.72 -0.86 -0.54
CA LYS A 130 1.06 -1.61 0.53
C LYS A 130 -0.28 -2.18 0.08
N HIS A 131 -1.06 -1.42 -0.69
CA HIS A 131 -2.33 -1.86 -1.24
C HIS A 131 -2.13 -3.03 -2.20
N ARG A 132 -1.18 -2.91 -3.13
CA ARG A 132 -0.83 -3.98 -4.08
C ARG A 132 -0.44 -5.28 -3.36
N LEU A 133 0.49 -5.21 -2.41
CA LEU A 133 0.90 -6.38 -1.63
C LEU A 133 -0.27 -7.02 -0.87
N ARG A 134 -1.18 -6.21 -0.31
CA ARG A 134 -2.36 -6.72 0.38
C ARG A 134 -3.33 -7.43 -0.56
N ALA A 135 -3.52 -6.90 -1.76
CA ALA A 135 -4.37 -7.53 -2.78
C ALA A 135 -3.79 -8.89 -3.20
N GLU A 136 -2.48 -8.94 -3.46
CA GLU A 136 -1.75 -10.18 -3.79
C GLU A 136 -1.89 -11.21 -2.66
N VAL A 137 -1.64 -10.82 -1.40
CA VAL A 137 -1.82 -11.70 -0.23
C VAL A 137 -3.27 -12.15 -0.07
N SER A 138 -4.25 -11.26 -0.30
CA SER A 138 -5.67 -11.59 -0.19
C SER A 138 -6.11 -12.58 -1.26
N GLN A 139 -5.56 -12.49 -2.47
CA GLN A 139 -5.83 -13.43 -3.54
C GLN A 139 -5.31 -14.82 -3.18
N VAL A 140 -4.03 -14.92 -2.80
CA VAL A 140 -3.40 -16.19 -2.39
C VAL A 140 -4.16 -16.83 -1.22
N LYS A 141 -4.56 -16.03 -0.21
CA LYS A 141 -5.36 -16.54 0.91
C LYS A 141 -6.72 -17.07 0.48
N ARG A 142 -7.39 -16.40 -0.47
CA ARG A 142 -8.69 -16.86 -0.99
C ARG A 142 -8.55 -18.19 -1.71
N GLU A 143 -7.52 -18.34 -2.54
CA GLU A 143 -7.21 -19.58 -3.26
C GLU A 143 -6.86 -20.73 -2.29
N ALA A 144 -6.01 -20.47 -1.29
CA ALA A 144 -5.65 -21.45 -0.27
C ALA A 144 -6.86 -21.89 0.57
N ASN A 145 -7.68 -20.93 1.03
CA ASN A 145 -8.89 -21.25 1.79
C ASN A 145 -9.89 -22.06 0.97
N HIS A 146 -10.06 -21.72 -0.31
CA HIS A 146 -10.92 -22.46 -1.23
C HIS A 146 -10.42 -23.91 -1.43
N PHE A 147 -9.11 -24.10 -1.58
CA PHE A 147 -8.51 -25.43 -1.65
C PHE A 147 -8.75 -26.24 -0.37
N SER A 148 -8.49 -25.66 0.81
CA SER A 148 -8.75 -26.32 2.10
C SER A 148 -10.23 -26.67 2.29
N SER A 149 -11.15 -25.78 1.93
CA SER A 149 -12.59 -26.07 2.03
C SER A 149 -13.03 -27.19 1.10
N ASN A 150 -12.44 -27.28 -0.09
CA ASN A 150 -12.78 -28.31 -1.07
C ASN A 150 -12.27 -29.69 -0.64
N ILE A 151 -11.09 -29.77 0.00
CA ILE A 151 -10.59 -31.01 0.61
C ILE A 151 -11.52 -31.47 1.74
N VAL A 152 -11.86 -30.59 2.67
CA VAL A 152 -12.75 -30.95 3.79
C VAL A 152 -14.12 -31.41 3.28
N ARG A 153 -14.65 -30.75 2.24
CA ARG A 153 -15.91 -31.13 1.60
C ARG A 153 -15.81 -32.48 0.89
N SER A 154 -14.73 -32.76 0.17
CA SER A 154 -14.55 -34.03 -0.53
C SER A 154 -14.40 -35.20 0.45
N GLU A 155 -13.67 -35.03 1.55
CA GLU A 155 -13.56 -36.02 2.62
C GLU A 155 -14.92 -36.33 3.26
N LYS A 156 -15.71 -35.28 3.60
CA LYS A 156 -17.08 -35.46 4.11
C LYS A 156 -17.97 -36.20 3.11
N ASN A 157 -17.93 -35.83 1.83
CA ASN A 157 -18.72 -36.49 0.80
C ASN A 157 -18.37 -37.97 0.65
N LYS A 158 -17.08 -38.35 0.75
CA LYS A 158 -16.65 -39.76 0.77
C LYS A 158 -17.24 -40.51 1.96
N LEU A 159 -17.19 -39.93 3.15
CA LEU A 159 -17.79 -40.51 4.36
C LEU A 159 -19.30 -40.74 4.19
N TYR A 160 -20.03 -39.76 3.65
CA TYR A 160 -21.47 -39.90 3.36
C TYR A 160 -21.76 -41.00 2.32
N GLN A 161 -20.94 -41.11 1.27
CA GLN A 161 -21.08 -42.18 0.28
C GLN A 161 -20.84 -43.56 0.91
N GLN A 162 -19.80 -43.71 1.73
CA GLN A 162 -19.51 -44.96 2.44
C GLN A 162 -20.65 -45.35 3.40
N SER A 163 -21.25 -44.40 4.13
CA SER A 163 -22.40 -44.68 5.00
C SER A 163 -23.67 -45.04 4.22
N ASN A 164 -23.92 -44.42 3.06
CA ASN A 164 -25.08 -44.74 2.21
C ASN A 164 -24.94 -46.11 1.53
N VAL A 165 -23.73 -46.53 1.19
CA VAL A 165 -23.47 -47.86 0.63
C VAL A 165 -23.74 -48.94 1.70
N ASN A 166 -23.41 -48.69 2.98
CA ASN A 166 -23.70 -49.64 4.07
C ASN A 166 -25.20 -49.76 4.42
N PHE A 167 -26.01 -48.73 4.19
CA PHE A 167 -27.47 -48.76 4.44
C PHE A 167 -28.26 -49.49 3.34
N ASN A 168 -27.68 -49.67 2.15
CA ASN A 168 -28.35 -50.26 0.99
C ASN A 168 -28.12 -51.78 0.83
N VAL A 169 -27.43 -52.43 1.78
CA VAL A 169 -27.13 -53.88 1.74
C VAL A 169 -28.18 -54.76 2.47
N GLN A 170 -29.23 -54.16 3.05
CA GLN A 170 -30.23 -54.90 3.85
C GLN A 170 -31.65 -55.01 3.27
N GLN A 171 -31.87 -54.71 1.99
CA GLN A 171 -33.09 -55.15 1.30
C GLN A 171 -32.80 -56.40 0.47
N ARG A 172 -33.03 -57.55 1.10
CA ARG A 172 -33.17 -58.87 0.45
C ARG A 172 -34.41 -58.85 -0.47
N LEU A 173 -34.24 -59.27 -1.72
CA LEU A 173 -35.30 -59.90 -2.54
C LEU A 173 -35.29 -61.41 -2.22
N PRO A 174 -36.42 -62.16 -2.24
CA PRO A 174 -37.28 -62.31 -3.42
C PRO A 174 -38.80 -62.39 -3.15
N GLU A 175 -39.59 -61.53 -3.77
CA GLU A 175 -41.05 -61.67 -3.87
C GLU A 175 -41.42 -62.58 -5.06
N GLU A 176 -41.29 -63.89 -4.85
CA GLU A 176 -41.96 -64.92 -5.68
C GLU A 176 -43.45 -65.10 -5.29
N GLU A 177 -43.96 -64.34 -4.32
CA GLU A 177 -45.34 -64.51 -3.78
C GLU A 177 -46.42 -63.60 -4.39
N PHE A 178 -46.10 -62.72 -5.36
CA PHE A 178 -47.06 -61.70 -5.83
C PHE A 178 -47.98 -62.10 -7.01
N LEU A 179 -47.85 -63.32 -7.57
CA LEU A 179 -48.62 -63.73 -8.77
C LEU A 179 -49.78 -64.70 -8.53
N GLN A 180 -50.28 -64.85 -7.29
CA GLN A 180 -51.40 -65.77 -7.03
C GLN A 180 -52.75 -65.14 -6.68
N ASN A 181 -52.85 -63.81 -6.53
CA ASN A 181 -54.09 -63.18 -6.07
C ASN A 181 -54.64 -62.08 -6.99
N LYS A 182 -54.61 -62.30 -8.31
CA LYS A 182 -55.39 -61.51 -9.28
C LYS A 182 -56.15 -62.38 -10.27
N ASN A 183 -57.00 -63.25 -9.74
CA ASN A 183 -58.23 -63.65 -10.42
C ASN A 183 -59.38 -63.17 -9.55
N CYS A 184 -59.98 -62.03 -9.94
CA CYS A 184 -61.37 -61.62 -9.74
C CYS A 184 -61.52 -60.12 -10.08
N VAL A 185 -62.36 -59.79 -11.06
CA VAL A 185 -62.82 -58.44 -11.43
C VAL A 185 -64.30 -58.59 -11.80
N PRO A 186 -65.20 -57.63 -11.57
CA PRO A 186 -65.41 -56.72 -10.43
C PRO A 186 -66.88 -56.79 -9.92
N ASP A 187 -67.21 -56.20 -8.77
CA ASP A 187 -68.61 -55.83 -8.47
C ASP A 187 -68.74 -54.30 -8.33
N MET A 188 -69.70 -53.75 -9.07
CA MET A 188 -69.89 -52.33 -9.40
C MET A 188 -71.16 -51.80 -8.72
N GLU A 189 -71.35 -52.11 -7.43
CA GLU A 189 -72.62 -51.86 -6.74
C GLU A 189 -72.52 -51.13 -5.38
N SER A 190 -71.46 -50.35 -5.12
CA SER A 190 -71.33 -49.59 -3.85
C SER A 190 -71.06 -48.09 -3.98
N ARG A 191 -71.02 -47.53 -5.20
CA ARG A 191 -70.79 -46.08 -5.41
C ARG A 191 -72.05 -45.23 -5.41
N THR A 192 -73.19 -45.80 -5.80
CA THR A 192 -74.49 -45.11 -5.79
C THR A 192 -75.06 -44.98 -4.39
N ASP A 193 -74.81 -45.97 -3.53
CA ASP A 193 -75.35 -46.05 -2.17
C ASP A 193 -74.61 -45.15 -1.14
N PHE A 194 -73.40 -44.71 -1.48
CA PHE A 194 -72.64 -43.75 -0.69
C PHE A 194 -73.03 -42.29 -0.99
N LEU A 195 -73.41 -41.98 -2.24
CA LEU A 195 -73.73 -40.62 -2.66
C LEU A 195 -75.18 -40.22 -2.34
N SER A 196 -76.11 -41.16 -2.24
CA SER A 196 -77.49 -40.90 -1.82
C SER A 196 -77.60 -40.49 -0.34
N LYS A 197 -76.72 -41.01 0.53
CA LYS A 197 -76.69 -40.69 1.97
C LYS A 197 -76.10 -39.32 2.31
N LEU A 198 -75.58 -38.57 1.32
CA LEU A 198 -74.83 -37.34 1.55
C LEU A 198 -75.63 -36.06 1.33
N PHE A 199 -76.85 -36.13 0.75
CA PHE A 199 -77.62 -34.94 0.37
C PHE A 199 -79.13 -34.96 0.67
N ASP A 200 -79.66 -35.95 1.41
CA ASP A 200 -81.06 -35.92 1.88
C ASP A 200 -81.16 -35.45 3.35
N SER A 201 -81.38 -34.14 3.53
CA SER A 201 -82.04 -33.49 4.67
C SER A 201 -82.62 -32.15 4.24
#